data_AF-A0A9Q3VNP5-F1
#
_entry.id   AF-A0A9Q3VNP5-F1
#
_cell.length_a   1.000
_cell.length_b   1.000
_cell.length_c   1.000
_cell.angle_alpha   90.00
_cell.angle_beta   90.00
_cell.angle_gamma   90.00
#
_symmetry.space_group_name_H-M   'P 1'
#
loop_
_entity.id
_entity.type
_entity.pdbx_description
1 polymer ?
#
loop_
_entity_poly.entity_id
_entity_poly.type
_entity_poly.pdbx_seq_one_letter_code
_entity_poly.pdbx_strand_id
1 'polypeptide(L)'
;MTAAGTLVPFALKEAPVSEPYPPLAETVARIADLCRASGKSLDKELGVARLSRAAGVIESDVETLLAGGTPPEPDTDVMVRDRVRFLYRTHTNADGKPRDIHDIAAAIRQTTTWTRKLVSGEAKPNLVVGHALCKYYGVALGFLTDPPADALKRELQISRFNLEVEVDPEQALRELGVMHMTSRNPNGFERSQLAAIAKMVTSITSDLDMVKLQLNRLGTPEDGR
;
A
#
# COMPACT_ATOMS: atom_id res chain seq x y z
N MET A 1 -51.27 33.27 -2.30
CA MET A 1 -50.47 32.86 -3.48
C MET A 1 -49.61 34.08 -3.79
N THR A 2 -48.30 34.12 -3.54
CA THR A 2 -47.23 33.19 -3.93
C THR A 2 -46.02 33.44 -3.01
N ALA A 3 -45.39 32.38 -2.49
CA ALA A 3 -44.20 32.47 -1.64
C ALA A 3 -42.92 32.39 -2.49
N ALA A 4 -42.01 33.33 -2.30
CA ALA A 4 -40.67 33.32 -2.90
C ALA A 4 -39.77 32.37 -2.09
N GLY A 5 -39.39 31.24 -2.69
CA GLY A 5 -38.45 30.28 -2.12
C GLY A 5 -37.01 30.63 -2.50
N THR A 6 -36.21 30.98 -1.49
CA THR A 6 -34.76 31.17 -1.57
C THR A 6 -34.08 29.83 -1.89
N LEU A 7 -33.35 29.77 -3.01
CA LEU A 7 -32.44 28.68 -3.33
C LEU A 7 -31.19 28.79 -2.43
N VAL A 8 -31.03 27.82 -1.52
CA VAL A 8 -29.79 27.61 -0.78
C VAL A 8 -28.89 26.72 -1.65
N PRO A 9 -27.63 27.10 -1.94
CA PRO A 9 -26.73 26.25 -2.69
C PRO A 9 -26.36 25.01 -1.87
N PHE A 10 -26.62 23.84 -2.46
CA PHE A 10 -26.27 22.53 -1.92
C PHE A 10 -24.75 22.42 -1.89
N ALA A 11 -24.15 22.60 -0.71
CA ALA A 11 -22.72 22.39 -0.52
C ALA A 11 -22.38 20.95 -0.90
N LEU A 12 -21.52 20.80 -1.91
CA LEU A 12 -20.90 19.54 -2.28
C LEU A 12 -20.17 19.01 -1.04
N LYS A 13 -20.76 18.00 -0.40
CA LYS A 13 -20.13 17.23 0.66
C LYS A 13 -18.92 16.56 0.03
N GLU A 14 -17.74 17.05 0.38
CA GLU A 14 -16.48 16.49 -0.09
C GLU A 14 -16.48 14.97 0.13
N ALA A 15 -16.00 14.26 -0.88
CA ALA A 15 -15.82 12.81 -0.84
C ALA A 15 -15.01 12.43 0.41
N PRO A 16 -15.26 11.25 1.03
CA PRO A 16 -14.56 10.86 2.23
C PRO A 16 -13.05 10.76 1.95
N VAL A 17 -12.31 11.75 2.44
CA VAL A 17 -10.88 11.67 2.66
C VAL A 17 -10.67 10.42 3.52
N SER A 18 -9.90 9.46 3.00
CA SER A 18 -9.58 8.21 3.71
C SER A 18 -9.22 8.53 5.16
N GLU A 19 -9.89 7.87 6.12
CA GLU A 19 -9.69 8.11 7.54
C GLU A 19 -8.19 8.25 7.85
N PRO A 20 -7.75 9.33 8.52
CA PRO A 20 -6.35 9.55 8.78
C PRO A 20 -5.88 8.43 9.68
N TYR A 21 -5.14 7.48 9.10
CA TYR A 21 -4.42 6.46 9.84
C TYR A 21 -3.70 7.11 11.04
N PRO A 22 -3.55 6.41 12.18
CA PRO A 22 -2.89 6.96 13.36
C PRO A 22 -1.51 7.52 13.02
N PRO A 23 -1.03 8.55 13.73
CA PRO A 23 0.31 9.08 13.58
C PRO A 23 1.37 7.97 13.50
N LEU A 24 2.41 8.18 12.69
CA LEU A 24 3.51 7.22 12.51
C LEU A 24 4.09 6.76 13.84
N ALA A 25 4.28 7.69 14.79
CA ALA A 25 4.80 7.41 16.13
C ALA A 25 3.91 6.42 16.91
N GLU A 26 2.59 6.58 16.84
CA GLU A 26 1.65 5.66 17.51
C GLU A 26 1.71 4.26 16.89
N THR A 27 1.83 4.19 15.56
CA THR A 27 1.96 2.91 14.85
C THR A 27 3.26 2.20 15.24
N VAL A 28 4.37 2.93 15.33
CA VAL A 28 5.67 2.41 15.77
C VAL A 28 5.63 1.91 17.21
N ALA A 29 5.03 2.69 18.13
CA ALA A 29 4.87 2.27 19.52
C ALA A 29 4.04 0.99 19.64
N ARG A 30 2.96 0.89 18.87
CA ARG A 30 2.11 -0.30 18.82
C ARG A 30 2.86 -1.53 18.29
N ILE A 31 3.67 -1.39 17.25
CA ILE A 31 4.54 -2.46 16.73
C ILE A 31 5.52 -2.92 17.81
N ALA A 32 6.12 -1.99 18.57
CA ALA A 32 7.03 -2.33 19.65
C ALA A 32 6.37 -3.16 20.76
N ASP A 33 5.15 -2.82 21.14
CA ASP A 33 4.39 -3.58 22.13
C ASP A 33 4.03 -4.99 21.62
N LEU A 34 3.62 -5.11 20.35
CA LEU A 34 3.31 -6.40 19.72
C LEU A 34 4.56 -7.28 19.58
N CYS A 35 5.71 -6.69 19.23
CA CYS A 35 6.99 -7.41 19.19
C CYS A 35 7.36 -7.95 20.58
N ARG A 36 7.18 -7.14 21.62
CA ARG A 36 7.42 -7.56 23.02
C ARG A 36 6.48 -8.70 23.43
N ALA A 37 5.21 -8.64 23.05
CA ALA A 37 4.22 -9.68 23.36
C ALA A 37 4.46 -11.00 22.61
N SER A 38 5.01 -10.94 21.39
CA SER A 38 5.27 -12.11 20.54
C SER A 38 6.71 -12.64 20.61
N GLY A 39 7.60 -11.99 21.37
CA GLY A 39 9.02 -12.34 21.44
C GLY A 39 9.80 -12.06 20.14
N LYS A 40 9.28 -11.19 19.27
CA LYS A 40 9.92 -10.81 18.01
C LYS A 40 10.91 -9.65 18.18
N SER A 41 11.89 -9.60 17.29
CA SER A 41 12.88 -8.52 17.25
C SER A 41 12.27 -7.29 16.59
N LEU A 42 12.24 -6.19 17.34
CA LEU A 42 11.80 -4.89 16.83
C LEU A 42 12.68 -4.43 15.66
N ASP A 43 13.99 -4.65 15.73
CA ASP A 43 14.93 -4.28 14.67
C ASP A 43 14.67 -5.03 13.35
N LYS A 44 14.11 -6.24 13.42
CA LYS A 44 13.68 -6.97 12.21
C LYS A 44 12.40 -6.39 11.62
N GLU A 45 11.46 -5.96 12.46
CA GLU A 45 10.17 -5.40 12.02
C GLU A 45 10.27 -3.93 11.60
N LEU A 46 11.18 -3.16 12.19
CA LEU A 46 11.43 -1.74 11.89
C LEU A 46 12.76 -1.50 11.18
N GLY A 47 13.40 -2.55 10.68
CA GLY A 47 14.69 -2.45 10.00
C GLY A 47 14.63 -1.52 8.79
N VAL A 48 15.49 -0.50 8.77
CA VAL A 48 15.52 0.57 7.76
C VAL A 48 15.59 0.01 6.35
N ALA A 49 16.51 -0.92 6.08
CA ALA A 49 16.67 -1.53 4.76
C ALA A 49 15.41 -2.31 4.29
N ARG A 50 14.72 -2.99 5.22
CA ARG A 50 13.45 -3.69 4.92
C ARG A 50 12.37 -2.69 4.55
N LEU A 51 12.19 -1.65 5.38
CA LEU A 51 11.18 -0.62 5.17
C LEU A 51 11.45 0.19 3.90
N SER A 52 12.71 0.54 3.64
CA SER A 52 13.15 1.18 2.40
C SER A 52 12.75 0.36 1.18
N ARG A 53 13.07 -0.94 1.21
CA ARG A 53 12.72 -1.87 0.13
C ARG A 53 11.22 -2.00 -0.10
N ALA A 54 10.44 -2.12 0.97
CA ALA A 54 8.99 -2.30 0.90
C ALA A 54 8.25 -1.02 0.48
N ALA A 55 8.68 0.14 0.99
CA ALA A 55 8.03 1.42 0.75
C ALA A 55 8.52 2.14 -0.52
N GLY A 56 9.71 1.78 -1.04
CA GLY A 56 10.35 2.52 -2.13
C GLY A 56 10.88 3.88 -1.70
N VAL A 57 11.27 4.00 -0.42
CA VAL A 57 11.78 5.23 0.20
C VAL A 57 13.26 5.04 0.49
N ILE A 58 14.10 6.05 0.26
CA ILE A 58 15.53 5.95 0.55
C ILE A 58 15.77 5.80 2.06
N GLU A 59 16.82 5.10 2.45
CA GLU A 59 17.07 4.75 3.85
C GLU A 59 17.15 5.98 4.77
N SER A 60 17.78 7.07 4.33
CA SER A 60 17.86 8.32 5.11
C SER A 60 16.50 8.97 5.39
N ASP A 61 15.56 8.87 4.45
CA ASP A 61 14.21 9.40 4.62
C ASP A 61 13.41 8.51 5.56
N VAL A 62 13.61 7.19 5.49
CA VAL A 62 13.02 6.25 6.46
C VAL A 62 13.51 6.54 7.86
N GLU A 63 14.81 6.72 8.07
CA GLU A 63 15.38 7.10 9.37
C GLU A 63 14.78 8.40 9.90
N THR A 64 14.71 9.42 9.05
CA THR A 64 14.12 10.72 9.39
C THR A 64 12.66 10.58 9.82
N LEU A 65 11.85 9.83 9.06
CA LEU A 65 10.44 9.61 9.36
C LEU A 65 10.24 8.78 10.63
N LEU A 66 11.05 7.74 10.86
CA LEU A 66 10.99 6.93 12.08
C LEU A 66 11.40 7.74 13.32
N ALA A 67 12.28 8.72 13.17
CA ALA A 67 12.61 9.68 14.22
C ALA A 67 11.53 10.76 14.45
N GLY A 68 10.45 10.76 13.67
CA GLY A 68 9.37 11.75 13.73
C GLY A 68 9.67 13.06 13.00
N GLY A 69 10.72 13.10 12.19
CA GLY A 69 11.05 14.23 11.32
C GLY A 69 10.30 14.19 9.99
N THR A 70 10.51 15.23 9.19
CA THR A 70 9.96 15.37 7.84
C THR A 70 11.11 15.43 6.83
N PRO A 71 11.20 14.48 5.88
CA PRO A 71 12.21 14.54 4.82
C PRO A 71 11.92 15.70 3.85
N PRO A 72 12.92 16.15 3.08
CA PRO A 72 12.70 17.15 2.03
C PRO A 72 11.61 16.71 1.04
N GLU A 73 10.76 17.63 0.61
CA GLU A 73 9.73 17.34 -0.38
C GLU A 73 10.40 17.00 -1.73
N PRO A 74 10.18 15.78 -2.27
CA PRO A 74 10.82 15.39 -3.52
C PRO A 74 10.05 15.95 -4.72
N ASP A 75 10.78 16.27 -5.79
CA ASP A 75 10.15 16.45 -7.10
C ASP A 75 9.44 15.15 -7.50
N THR A 76 8.14 15.22 -7.80
CA THR A 76 7.31 14.04 -8.06
C THR A 76 7.80 13.25 -9.27
N ASP A 77 8.27 13.92 -10.31
CA ASP A 77 8.73 13.27 -11.54
C ASP A 77 10.07 12.56 -11.32
N VAL A 78 10.96 13.18 -10.55
CA VAL A 78 12.22 12.56 -10.12
C VAL A 78 11.94 11.36 -9.21
N MET A 79 11.06 11.51 -8.22
CA MET A 79 10.68 10.44 -7.29
C MET A 79 10.15 9.20 -8.04
N VAL A 80 9.21 9.40 -8.98
CA VAL A 80 8.65 8.29 -9.76
C VAL A 80 9.75 7.56 -10.55
N ARG A 81 10.65 8.29 -11.22
CA ARG A 81 11.76 7.68 -11.99
C ARG A 81 12.72 6.92 -11.09
N ASP A 82 13.08 7.50 -9.94
CA ASP A 82 14.00 6.87 -9.00
C ASP A 82 13.38 5.64 -8.35
N ARG A 83 12.08 5.64 -8.04
CA ARG A 83 11.37 4.46 -7.54
C ARG A 83 11.25 3.34 -8.57
N VAL A 84 11.07 3.66 -9.85
CA VAL A 84 11.13 2.66 -10.93
C VAL A 84 12.52 2.03 -11.01
N ARG A 85 13.57 2.85 -10.98
CA ARG A 85 14.96 2.39 -10.98
C ARG A 85 15.27 1.54 -9.74
N PHE A 86 14.76 1.95 -8.58
CA PHE A 86 14.89 1.24 -7.32
C PHE A 86 14.21 -0.12 -7.38
N LEU A 87 12.97 -0.21 -7.88
CA LEU A 87 12.26 -1.49 -8.07
C LEU A 87 13.09 -2.45 -8.93
N TYR A 88 13.55 -1.99 -10.09
CA TYR A 88 14.32 -2.83 -11.01
C TYR A 88 15.61 -3.37 -10.38
N ARG A 89 16.31 -2.54 -9.59
CA ARG A 89 17.58 -2.93 -8.94
C ARG A 89 17.38 -3.85 -7.74
N THR A 90 16.31 -3.64 -6.98
CA THR A 90 16.11 -4.33 -5.70
C THR A 90 15.30 -5.61 -5.86
N HIS A 91 14.26 -5.63 -6.70
CA HIS A 91 13.32 -6.73 -6.83
C HIS A 91 13.76 -7.73 -7.91
N THR A 92 14.84 -8.44 -7.58
CA THR A 92 15.46 -9.48 -8.39
C THR A 92 14.59 -10.74 -8.52
N ASN A 93 14.93 -11.59 -9.48
CA ASN A 93 14.37 -12.93 -9.62
C ASN A 93 14.89 -13.89 -8.54
N ALA A 94 14.44 -15.15 -8.57
CA ALA A 94 14.86 -16.17 -7.61
C ALA A 94 16.39 -16.41 -7.59
N ASP A 95 17.08 -16.16 -8.71
CA ASP A 95 18.54 -16.29 -8.84
C ASP A 95 19.29 -15.03 -8.37
N GLY A 96 18.59 -14.03 -7.84
CA GLY A 96 19.19 -12.77 -7.41
C GLY A 96 19.60 -11.83 -8.55
N LYS A 97 19.18 -12.11 -9.79
CA LYS A 97 19.45 -11.26 -10.96
C LYS A 97 18.31 -10.27 -11.21
N PRO A 98 18.56 -9.11 -11.82
CA PRO A 98 17.49 -8.25 -12.33
C PRO A 98 16.54 -9.05 -13.23
N ARG A 99 15.25 -8.72 -13.17
CA ARG A 99 14.23 -9.37 -14.00
C ARG A 99 14.46 -9.07 -15.47
N ASP A 100 14.07 -10.00 -16.34
CA ASP A 100 14.28 -9.85 -17.79
C ASP A 100 13.50 -8.64 -18.31
N ILE A 101 14.18 -7.78 -19.07
CA ILE A 101 13.57 -6.62 -19.73
C ILE A 101 12.45 -7.03 -20.69
N HIS A 102 12.57 -8.19 -21.34
CA HIS A 102 11.54 -8.72 -22.23
C HIS A 102 10.27 -9.07 -21.47
N ASP A 103 10.39 -9.68 -20.29
CA ASP A 103 9.25 -10.03 -19.44
C ASP A 103 8.58 -8.79 -18.87
N ILE A 104 9.38 -7.81 -18.43
CA ILE A 104 8.86 -6.51 -17.96
C ILE A 104 8.10 -5.82 -19.09
N ALA A 105 8.70 -5.75 -20.29
CA ALA A 105 8.11 -5.11 -21.46
C ALA A 105 6.78 -5.77 -21.86
N ALA A 106 6.72 -7.10 -21.85
CA ALA A 106 5.49 -7.86 -22.10
C ALA A 106 4.42 -7.56 -21.04
N ALA A 107 4.78 -7.56 -19.76
CA ALA A 107 3.85 -7.30 -18.65
C ALA A 107 3.24 -5.90 -18.70
N ILE A 108 4.02 -4.88 -19.06
CA ILE A 108 3.54 -3.49 -19.16
C ILE A 108 3.04 -3.11 -20.56
N ARG A 109 3.06 -4.07 -21.51
CA ARG A 109 2.65 -3.90 -22.92
C ARG A 109 3.39 -2.77 -23.64
N GLN A 110 4.71 -2.72 -23.45
CA GLN A 110 5.59 -1.72 -24.08
C GLN A 110 6.73 -2.40 -24.84
N THR A 111 7.49 -1.61 -25.60
CA THR A 111 8.67 -2.13 -26.30
C THR A 111 9.83 -2.36 -25.34
N THR A 112 10.71 -3.31 -25.65
CA THR A 112 11.93 -3.58 -24.87
C THR A 112 12.85 -2.36 -24.81
N THR A 113 12.98 -1.63 -25.92
CA THR A 113 13.77 -0.39 -26.01
C THR A 113 13.23 0.69 -25.06
N TRP A 114 11.92 0.93 -25.07
CA TRP A 114 11.31 1.90 -24.16
C TRP A 114 11.41 1.44 -22.70
N THR A 115 11.22 0.15 -22.44
CA THR A 115 11.36 -0.45 -21.10
C THR A 115 12.77 -0.28 -20.54
N ARG A 116 13.81 -0.39 -21.39
CA ARG A 116 15.20 -0.11 -20.98
C ARG A 116 15.38 1.35 -20.52
N LYS A 117 14.81 2.31 -21.26
CA LYS A 117 14.82 3.74 -20.87
C LYS A 117 14.03 3.99 -19.59
N LEU A 118 12.92 3.27 -19.40
CA LEU A 118 12.11 3.35 -18.19
C LEU A 118 12.92 2.90 -16.97
N VAL A 119 13.53 1.72 -17.00
CA VAL A 119 14.29 1.20 -15.83
C VAL A 119 15.62 1.92 -15.59
N SER A 120 16.17 2.60 -16.61
CA SER A 120 17.34 3.49 -16.43
C SER A 120 16.96 4.85 -15.83
N GLY A 121 15.67 5.21 -15.81
CA GLY A 121 15.16 6.50 -15.33
C GLY A 121 15.16 7.61 -16.39
N GLU A 122 15.49 7.28 -17.65
CA GLU A 122 15.42 8.22 -18.77
C GLU A 122 13.97 8.51 -19.19
N ALA A 123 13.07 7.54 -19.02
CA ALA A 123 11.64 7.68 -19.28
C ALA A 123 10.82 7.62 -17.97
N LYS A 124 9.69 8.34 -17.96
CA LYS A 124 8.69 8.28 -16.88
C LYS A 124 7.51 7.40 -17.31
N PRO A 125 7.02 6.48 -16.47
CA PRO A 125 5.79 5.76 -16.78
C PRO A 125 4.60 6.72 -16.66
N ASN A 126 3.60 6.55 -17.53
CA ASN A 126 2.27 7.10 -17.24
C ASN A 126 1.58 6.24 -16.16
N LEU A 127 0.42 6.70 -15.67
CA LEU A 127 -0.30 6.03 -14.60
C LEU A 127 -0.64 4.55 -14.90
N VAL A 128 -1.04 4.25 -16.14
CA VAL A 128 -1.39 2.88 -16.56
C VAL A 128 -0.17 1.97 -16.53
N VAL A 129 0.95 2.43 -17.08
CA VAL A 129 2.21 1.69 -17.08
C VAL A 129 2.77 1.54 -15.67
N GLY A 130 2.68 2.58 -14.84
CA GLY A 130 3.10 2.54 -13.44
C GLY A 130 2.36 1.46 -12.66
N HIS A 131 1.03 1.40 -12.78
CA HIS A 131 0.24 0.33 -12.13
C HIS A 131 0.59 -1.07 -12.64
N ALA A 132 0.77 -1.23 -13.95
CA ALA A 132 1.17 -2.52 -14.53
C ALA A 132 2.54 -2.97 -13.99
N LEU A 133 3.46 -2.02 -13.80
CA LEU A 133 4.76 -2.27 -13.20
C LEU A 133 4.63 -2.69 -11.73
N CYS A 134 3.85 -1.95 -10.92
CA CYS A 134 3.61 -2.30 -9.51
C CYS A 134 3.04 -3.72 -9.39
N LYS A 135 2.07 -4.07 -10.25
CA LYS A 135 1.48 -5.41 -10.29
C LYS A 135 2.50 -6.48 -10.67
N TYR A 136 3.35 -6.22 -11.67
CA TYR A 136 4.39 -7.16 -12.10
C TYR A 136 5.40 -7.46 -10.98
N TYR A 137 5.78 -6.45 -10.19
CA TYR A 137 6.68 -6.61 -9.06
C TYR A 137 5.99 -7.08 -7.76
N GLY A 138 4.67 -7.10 -7.72
CA GLY A 138 3.90 -7.47 -6.53
C GLY A 138 4.00 -6.43 -5.40
N VAL A 139 4.15 -5.14 -5.75
CA VAL A 139 4.20 -4.03 -4.79
C VAL A 139 2.89 -3.24 -4.82
N ALA A 140 2.66 -2.41 -3.79
CA ALA A 140 1.48 -1.56 -3.70
C ALA A 140 1.33 -0.64 -4.93
N LEU A 141 0.10 -0.34 -5.36
CA LEU A 141 -0.10 0.56 -6.50
C LEU A 141 0.48 1.96 -6.29
N GLY A 142 0.34 2.47 -5.06
CA GLY A 142 0.90 3.75 -4.66
C GLY A 142 2.43 3.75 -4.50
N PHE A 143 3.10 2.61 -4.67
CA PHE A 143 4.55 2.50 -4.50
C PHE A 143 5.30 3.57 -5.29
N LEU A 144 4.89 3.90 -6.52
CA LEU A 144 5.62 4.88 -7.34
C LEU A 144 5.28 6.34 -6.99
N THR A 145 4.11 6.61 -6.42
CA THR A 145 3.52 7.95 -6.36
C THR A 145 3.31 8.48 -4.96
N ASP A 146 3.16 7.61 -3.96
CA ASP A 146 2.82 8.02 -2.61
C ASP A 146 3.97 8.84 -2.00
N PRO A 147 3.69 9.94 -1.31
CA PRO A 147 4.70 10.64 -0.54
C PRO A 147 5.47 9.70 0.39
N PRO A 148 6.76 9.94 0.69
CA PRO A 148 7.57 9.06 1.53
C PRO A 148 6.89 8.68 2.87
N ALA A 149 6.22 9.63 3.51
CA ALA A 149 5.50 9.42 4.76
C ALA A 149 4.33 8.43 4.60
N ASP A 150 3.52 8.60 3.54
CA ASP A 150 2.36 7.74 3.27
C ASP A 150 2.79 6.33 2.85
N ALA A 151 3.83 6.24 2.03
CA ALA A 151 4.43 4.98 1.63
C ALA A 151 4.94 4.19 2.84
N LEU A 152 5.68 4.84 3.74
CA LEU A 152 6.17 4.21 4.97
C LEU A 152 5.02 3.83 5.91
N LYS A 153 4.03 4.72 6.07
CA LYS A 153 2.85 4.48 6.91
C LYS A 153 2.11 3.23 6.47
N ARG A 154 1.87 3.05 5.17
CA ARG A 154 1.25 1.83 4.63
C ARG A 154 2.02 0.57 5.03
N GLU A 155 3.33 0.55 4.83
CA GLU A 155 4.14 -0.63 5.16
C GLU A 155 4.14 -0.94 6.67
N LEU A 156 4.15 0.09 7.51
CA LEU A 156 4.04 -0.07 8.96
C LEU A 156 2.67 -0.59 9.39
N GLN A 157 1.58 -0.15 8.74
CA GLN A 157 0.24 -0.69 9.00
C GLN A 157 0.16 -2.18 8.64
N ILE A 158 0.76 -2.59 7.52
CA ILE A 158 0.85 -4.01 7.14
C ILE A 158 1.66 -4.80 8.18
N SER A 159 2.79 -4.27 8.64
CA SER A 159 3.59 -4.88 9.71
C SER A 159 2.80 -5.04 11.00
N ARG A 160 2.13 -3.98 11.44
CA ARG A 160 1.28 -3.95 12.63
C ARG A 160 0.19 -5.00 12.54
N PHE A 161 -0.57 -5.01 11.45
CA PHE A 161 -1.66 -5.95 11.25
C PHE A 161 -1.17 -7.40 11.25
N ASN A 162 -0.04 -7.69 10.60
CA ASN A 162 0.54 -9.04 10.60
C ASN A 162 0.93 -9.52 11.99
N LEU A 163 1.46 -8.61 12.83
CA LEU A 163 1.76 -8.90 14.22
C LEU A 163 0.50 -9.06 15.06
N GLU A 164 -0.53 -8.23 14.85
CA GLU A 164 -1.83 -8.33 15.54
C GLU A 164 -2.49 -9.68 15.28
N VAL A 165 -2.51 -10.13 14.02
CA VAL A 165 -3.02 -11.45 13.62
C VAL A 165 -2.24 -12.59 14.28
N GLU A 166 -0.95 -12.43 14.54
CA GLU A 166 -0.12 -13.45 15.17
C GLU A 166 -0.30 -13.51 16.69
N VAL A 167 -0.42 -12.34 17.33
CA VAL A 167 -0.63 -12.24 18.79
C VAL A 167 -2.06 -12.65 19.15
N ASP A 168 -3.06 -12.13 18.45
CA ASP A 168 -4.48 -12.37 18.70
C ASP A 168 -5.30 -12.37 17.38
N PRO A 169 -5.35 -13.51 16.67
CA PRO A 169 -6.09 -13.60 15.42
C PRO A 169 -7.60 -13.44 15.60
N GLU A 170 -8.16 -13.73 16.78
CA GLU A 170 -9.58 -13.55 17.04
C GLU A 170 -9.94 -12.07 17.10
N GLN A 171 -9.14 -11.29 17.84
CA GLN A 171 -9.34 -9.85 17.93
C GLN A 171 -9.16 -9.19 16.56
N ALA A 172 -8.15 -9.59 15.78
CA ALA A 172 -7.99 -9.10 14.41
C ALA A 172 -9.21 -9.40 13.52
N LEU A 173 -9.79 -10.60 13.62
CA LEU A 173 -11.02 -10.95 12.90
C LEU A 173 -12.27 -10.18 13.40
N ARG A 174 -12.33 -9.81 14.69
CA ARG A 174 -13.38 -8.93 15.23
C ARG A 174 -13.27 -7.54 14.63
N GLU A 175 -12.08 -6.99 14.56
CA GLU A 175 -11.81 -5.67 13.97
C GLU A 175 -12.10 -5.63 12.47
N LEU A 176 -11.88 -6.75 11.77
CA LEU A 176 -12.29 -6.92 10.36
C LEU A 176 -13.80 -7.19 10.19
N GLY A 177 -14.56 -7.36 11.28
CA GLY A 177 -16.00 -7.63 11.23
C GLY A 177 -16.40 -9.04 10.76
N VAL A 178 -15.46 -10.00 10.72
CA VAL A 178 -15.68 -11.34 10.12
C VAL A 178 -15.98 -12.42 11.17
N MET A 179 -15.97 -12.08 12.46
CA MET A 179 -16.16 -13.04 13.56
C MET A 179 -17.53 -13.75 13.61
N HIS A 180 -18.55 -13.29 12.88
CA HIS A 180 -19.82 -14.01 12.80
C HIS A 180 -19.76 -15.30 11.97
N MET A 181 -18.65 -15.58 11.27
CA MET A 181 -18.46 -16.83 10.51
C MET A 181 -17.74 -17.95 11.30
N THR A 182 -17.01 -17.62 12.37
CA THR A 182 -16.22 -18.59 13.14
C THR A 182 -17.07 -19.39 14.15
N SER A 183 -18.24 -18.87 14.54
CA SER A 183 -19.14 -19.51 15.50
C SER A 183 -19.90 -20.74 14.96
N ARG A 184 -19.76 -21.08 13.67
CA ARG A 184 -20.46 -22.21 13.02
C ARG A 184 -19.69 -23.54 13.06
N ASN A 185 -18.46 -23.57 13.57
CA ASN A 185 -17.69 -24.80 13.67
C ASN A 185 -17.83 -25.40 15.09
N PRO A 186 -18.45 -26.59 15.24
CA PRO A 186 -18.64 -27.23 16.55
C PRO A 186 -17.32 -27.64 17.25
N ASN A 187 -16.20 -27.69 16.52
CA ASN A 187 -14.88 -28.01 17.07
C ASN A 187 -14.00 -26.76 17.33
N GLY A 188 -14.49 -25.56 17.04
CA GLY A 188 -13.67 -24.34 17.05
C GLY A 188 -12.63 -24.29 15.91
N PHE A 189 -11.97 -23.15 15.75
CA PHE A 189 -10.85 -22.99 14.81
C PHE A 189 -9.54 -22.89 15.59
N GLU A 190 -8.50 -23.56 15.10
CA GLU A 190 -7.14 -23.39 15.62
C GLU A 190 -6.63 -21.97 15.35
N ARG A 191 -5.76 -21.42 16.22
CA ARG A 191 -5.18 -20.07 16.05
C ARG A 191 -4.53 -19.86 14.68
N SER A 192 -3.86 -20.89 14.16
CA SER A 192 -3.23 -20.86 12.83
C SER A 192 -4.25 -20.73 11.69
N GLN A 193 -5.42 -21.35 11.84
CA GLN A 193 -6.51 -21.28 10.86
C GLN A 193 -7.18 -19.90 10.91
N LEU A 194 -7.41 -19.35 12.11
CA LEU A 194 -7.93 -17.99 12.27
C LEU A 194 -6.99 -16.95 11.66
N ALA A 195 -5.67 -17.10 11.89
CA ALA A 195 -4.67 -16.24 11.27
C ALA A 195 -4.66 -16.33 9.74
N ALA A 196 -4.85 -17.53 9.18
CA ALA A 196 -4.97 -17.71 7.73
C ALA A 196 -6.23 -17.04 7.17
N ILE A 197 -7.37 -17.16 7.86
CA ILE A 197 -8.61 -16.49 7.48
C ILE A 197 -8.45 -14.97 7.53
N ALA A 198 -7.86 -14.42 8.60
CA ALA A 198 -7.62 -12.99 8.72
C ALA A 198 -6.78 -12.46 7.55
N LYS A 199 -5.68 -13.15 7.22
CA LYS A 199 -4.82 -12.79 6.07
C LYS A 199 -5.55 -12.87 4.74
N MET A 200 -6.38 -13.89 4.54
CA MET A 200 -7.17 -14.06 3.33
C MET A 200 -8.21 -12.96 3.17
N VAL A 201 -8.95 -12.63 4.22
CA VAL A 201 -9.93 -11.53 4.22
C VAL A 201 -9.24 -10.23 3.83
N THR A 202 -8.09 -9.91 4.44
CA THR A 202 -7.36 -8.69 4.13
C THR A 202 -6.92 -8.63 2.66
N SER A 203 -6.41 -9.75 2.13
CA SER A 203 -6.06 -9.85 0.70
C SER A 203 -7.27 -9.58 -0.20
N ILE A 204 -8.42 -10.16 0.11
CA ILE A 204 -9.66 -9.97 -0.66
C ILE A 204 -10.13 -8.52 -0.56
N THR A 205 -10.11 -7.90 0.62
CA THR A 205 -10.51 -6.49 0.78
C THR A 205 -9.59 -5.56 -0.01
N SER A 206 -8.27 -5.80 0.00
CA SER A 206 -7.33 -5.05 -0.82
C SER A 206 -7.62 -5.20 -2.32
N ASP A 207 -7.88 -6.41 -2.80
CA ASP A 207 -8.27 -6.65 -4.20
C ASP A 207 -9.61 -6.00 -4.56
N LEU A 208 -10.57 -5.94 -3.62
CA LEU A 208 -11.85 -5.28 -3.84
C LEU A 208 -11.72 -3.75 -3.91
N ASP A 209 -10.88 -3.15 -3.07
CA ASP A 209 -10.61 -1.72 -3.13
C ASP A 209 -9.90 -1.34 -4.43
N MET A 210 -9.07 -2.25 -4.96
CA MET A 210 -8.47 -2.13 -6.28
C MET A 210 -9.52 -2.12 -7.40
N VAL A 211 -10.51 -3.00 -7.33
CA VAL A 211 -11.62 -3.04 -8.30
C VAL A 211 -12.51 -1.79 -8.17
N LYS A 212 -12.84 -1.36 -6.94
CA LYS A 212 -13.61 -0.13 -6.71
C LYS A 212 -12.91 1.10 -7.28
N LEU A 213 -11.59 1.22 -7.10
CA LEU A 213 -10.79 2.30 -7.68
C LEU A 213 -10.86 2.28 -9.22
N GLN A 214 -10.85 1.09 -9.83
CA GLN A 214 -11.01 0.95 -11.29
C GLN A 214 -12.42 1.30 -11.76
N LEU A 215 -13.47 0.88 -11.04
CA LEU A 215 -14.87 1.18 -11.37
C LEU A 215 -15.18 2.67 -11.22
N ASN A 216 -14.72 3.32 -10.16
CA ASN A 216 -14.88 4.76 -9.98
C ASN A 216 -14.20 5.56 -11.11
N ARG A 217 -13.13 5.02 -11.70
CA ARG A 217 -12.45 5.62 -12.87
C ARG A 217 -13.17 5.38 -14.20
N LEU A 218 -14.02 4.36 -14.29
CA LEU A 218 -14.87 4.10 -15.45
C LEU A 218 -16.23 4.82 -15.36
N GLY A 219 -16.56 5.40 -14.19
CA GLY A 219 -17.85 5.97 -13.84
C GLY A 219 -18.06 7.46 -14.16
N THR A 220 -17.15 8.14 -14.85
CA THR A 220 -17.42 9.48 -15.41
C THR A 220 -17.37 9.45 -16.93
N PRO A 221 -18.48 9.18 -17.63
CA PRO A 221 -18.78 9.95 -18.82
C PRO A 221 -19.03 11.39 -18.36
N GLU A 222 -18.19 12.33 -18.82
CA GLU A 222 -18.58 13.73 -18.85
C GLU A 222 -19.91 13.81 -19.61
N ASP A 223 -20.97 14.17 -18.90
CA ASP A 223 -22.23 14.55 -19.51
C ASP A 223 -21.99 15.86 -20.26
N GLY A 224 -21.55 15.71 -21.51
CA GLY A 224 -21.51 16.80 -22.46
C GLY A 224 -22.92 17.17 -22.86
N ARG A 225 -23.44 18.27 -22.30
CA ARG A 225 -24.38 19.19 -22.95
C ARG A 225 -24.16 20.61 -22.47
#